data_AF-A0A6B2EQZ2-F1
#
_entry.id   AF-A0A6B2EQZ2-F1
#
_cell.length_a   1.000
_cell.length_b   1.000
_cell.length_c   1.000
_cell.angle_alpha   90.00
_cell.angle_beta   90.00
_cell.angle_gamma   90.00
#
_symmetry.space_group_name_H-M   'P 1'
#
loop_
_entity.id
_entity.type
_entity.pdbx_description
1 polymer ?
#
loop_
_entity_poly.entity_id
_entity_poly.type
_entity_poly.pdbx_seq_one_letter_code
_entity_poly.pdbx_strand_id
1 'polypeptide(L)'
;MSGGVELDLDVINALRWLAETTTDPQGFSERLEIAQGNYIKETSKKVNFGAPFDKSWYGDDVVAGFFSQAKSLIDNRRAFEISTASQIIPWVKQLGQNIKILNEISGAKERAKRMLDSTIVYPDTALFELILAGNYAAMGYEVEFIPERKGIAKTPEFKCSFDDGVEFFVECKRLQKGSYAIQEEHTHFIRAHLAELRIHSKRMSVWMDVTYKSEVKDTPDNYLLNHLSNYYGKDYSWDDDFGTGFVKAVNLNSARYDVEVNGSLSFHTKLARLLKGEQLGDDFYNIFASGRPDERDQRFISKIKYASLLTWRCINEKSLECRSRHIKSTLAEIEKQISNNGFGVGHVAIDADVQKDVADKRREKNLEVTKSFKLESKLVRLNIHYLVQRIEESHSWMVDETLDYFYTDKILEYFIPAVQIFPEANAFNNDLPGWHQ
;
A
#
# COMPACT_ATOMS: atom_id res chain seq x y z
N MET A 1 -6.93 3.55 -27.82
CA MET A 1 -7.74 3.08 -26.68
C MET A 1 -7.97 4.29 -25.78
N SER A 2 -9.17 4.89 -25.81
CA SER A 2 -9.47 6.16 -25.13
C SER A 2 -10.38 5.96 -23.90
N GLY A 3 -10.14 4.88 -23.15
CA GLY A 3 -10.87 4.58 -21.92
C GLY A 3 -9.91 4.14 -20.82
N GLY A 4 -10.36 4.26 -19.59
CA GLY A 4 -9.68 3.73 -18.42
C GLY A 4 -9.70 2.21 -18.35
N VAL A 5 -9.34 1.70 -17.18
CA VAL A 5 -9.39 0.28 -16.81
C VAL A 5 -10.83 -0.15 -16.53
N GLU A 6 -11.59 0.65 -15.78
CA GLU A 6 -12.99 0.40 -15.46
C GLU A 6 -13.74 1.71 -15.16
N LEU A 7 -15.07 1.66 -15.26
CA LEU A 7 -15.92 2.80 -14.90
C LEU A 7 -16.37 2.64 -13.44
N ASP A 8 -15.92 3.54 -12.57
CA ASP A 8 -16.34 3.59 -11.17
C ASP A 8 -16.91 4.98 -10.85
N LEU A 9 -18.22 5.04 -10.56
CA LEU A 9 -18.92 6.30 -10.30
C LEU A 9 -18.47 6.97 -9.01
N ASP A 10 -18.08 6.21 -7.99
CA ASP A 10 -17.63 6.78 -6.72
C ASP A 10 -16.27 7.46 -6.94
N VAL A 11 -15.36 6.81 -7.67
CA VAL A 11 -14.06 7.40 -8.03
C VAL A 11 -14.24 8.67 -8.88
N ILE A 12 -15.16 8.65 -9.85
CA ILE A 12 -15.50 9.84 -10.64
C ILE A 12 -16.01 10.97 -9.75
N ASN A 13 -16.95 10.67 -8.86
CA ASN A 13 -17.52 11.67 -7.97
C ASN A 13 -16.42 12.25 -7.05
N ALA A 14 -15.51 11.41 -6.53
CA ALA A 14 -14.39 11.83 -5.70
C ALA A 14 -13.48 12.82 -6.41
N LEU A 15 -13.06 12.50 -7.64
CA LEU A 15 -12.22 13.38 -8.43
C LEU A 15 -12.91 14.72 -8.75
N ARG A 16 -14.21 14.69 -9.04
CA ARG A 16 -15.00 15.91 -9.28
C ARG A 16 -15.11 16.77 -8.02
N TRP A 17 -15.45 16.16 -6.89
CA TRP A 17 -15.54 16.86 -5.61
C TRP A 17 -14.20 17.48 -5.22
N LEU A 18 -13.09 16.73 -5.34
CA LEU A 18 -11.75 17.26 -5.10
C LEU A 18 -11.47 18.47 -5.99
N ALA A 19 -11.74 18.38 -7.30
CA ALA A 19 -11.56 19.51 -8.21
C ALA A 19 -12.37 20.74 -7.76
N GLU A 20 -13.65 20.56 -7.39
CA GLU A 20 -14.55 21.61 -6.91
C GLU A 20 -14.11 22.22 -5.56
N THR A 21 -13.34 21.50 -4.74
CA THR A 21 -12.77 22.06 -3.49
C THR A 21 -11.57 22.97 -3.72
N THR A 22 -10.95 22.92 -4.90
CA THR A 22 -9.84 23.81 -5.26
C THR A 22 -10.33 25.15 -5.78
N THR A 23 -9.46 26.17 -5.75
CA THR A 23 -9.73 27.47 -6.41
C THR A 23 -9.54 27.41 -7.92
N ASP A 24 -8.93 26.35 -8.45
CA ASP A 24 -8.64 26.16 -9.87
C ASP A 24 -8.94 24.70 -10.28
N PRO A 25 -10.24 24.34 -10.46
CA PRO A 25 -10.63 22.99 -10.81
C PRO A 25 -10.01 22.50 -12.13
N GLN A 26 -9.85 23.41 -13.10
CA GLN A 26 -9.23 23.11 -14.38
C GLN A 26 -7.74 22.81 -14.20
N GLY A 27 -7.02 23.68 -13.49
CA GLY A 27 -5.61 23.46 -13.17
C GLY A 27 -5.36 22.17 -12.38
N PHE A 28 -6.27 21.78 -11.48
CA PHE A 28 -6.18 20.46 -10.83
C PHE A 28 -6.23 19.31 -11.85
N SER A 29 -7.19 19.33 -12.78
CA SER A 29 -7.27 18.30 -13.83
C SER A 29 -6.02 18.30 -14.72
N GLU A 30 -5.51 19.46 -15.10
CA GLU A 30 -4.30 19.61 -15.90
C GLU A 30 -3.07 19.02 -15.19
N ARG A 31 -2.93 19.24 -13.87
CA ARG A 31 -1.87 18.61 -13.06
C ARG A 31 -1.93 17.08 -13.12
N LEU A 32 -3.13 16.49 -13.03
CA LEU A 32 -3.30 15.04 -13.13
C LEU A 32 -2.93 14.51 -14.52
N GLU A 33 -3.29 15.24 -15.58
CA GLU A 33 -2.95 14.88 -16.97
C GLU A 33 -1.44 14.96 -17.23
N ILE A 34 -0.76 15.96 -16.67
CA ILE A 34 0.70 16.06 -16.72
C ILE A 34 1.33 14.85 -16.04
N ALA A 35 0.84 14.45 -14.86
CA ALA A 35 1.34 13.27 -14.16
C ALA A 35 1.13 11.97 -14.97
N GLN A 36 -0.05 11.79 -15.58
CA GLN A 36 -0.30 10.68 -16.51
C GLN A 36 0.67 10.70 -17.69
N GLY A 37 0.88 11.87 -18.31
CA GLY A 37 1.78 12.05 -19.45
C GLY A 37 3.24 11.74 -19.10
N ASN A 38 3.72 12.19 -17.93
CA ASN A 38 5.05 11.89 -17.41
C ASN A 38 5.25 10.38 -17.24
N TYR A 39 4.29 9.72 -16.59
CA TYR A 39 4.37 8.26 -16.39
C TYR A 39 4.39 7.50 -17.72
N ILE A 40 3.57 7.90 -18.70
CA ILE A 40 3.58 7.30 -20.03
C ILE A 40 4.93 7.51 -20.72
N LYS A 41 5.51 8.71 -20.62
CA LYS A 41 6.82 9.05 -21.18
C LYS A 41 7.93 8.19 -20.56
N GLU A 42 7.97 8.07 -19.23
CA GLU A 42 8.97 7.28 -18.53
C GLU A 42 8.85 5.79 -18.85
N THR A 43 7.64 5.24 -18.82
CA THR A 43 7.40 3.82 -19.12
C THR A 43 7.51 3.46 -20.59
N SER A 44 7.62 4.45 -21.49
CA SER A 44 7.94 4.22 -22.91
C SER A 44 9.45 4.23 -23.18
N LYS A 45 10.28 4.51 -22.17
CA LYS A 45 11.74 4.42 -22.33
C LYS A 45 12.14 2.95 -22.30
N LYS A 46 12.93 2.52 -23.28
CA LYS A 46 13.47 1.14 -23.34
C LYS A 46 14.24 0.74 -22.08
N VAL A 47 14.88 1.69 -21.41
CA VAL A 47 15.65 1.45 -20.17
C VAL A 47 14.75 1.07 -18.98
N ASN A 48 13.47 1.44 -19.02
CA ASN A 48 12.49 1.17 -17.98
C ASN A 48 11.63 -0.07 -18.28
N PHE A 49 11.92 -0.82 -19.36
CA PHE A 49 11.14 -2.01 -19.70
C PHE A 49 11.35 -3.12 -18.67
N GLY A 50 10.29 -3.47 -17.94
CA GLY A 50 10.34 -4.44 -16.84
C GLY A 50 11.01 -3.92 -15.57
N ALA A 51 11.36 -2.63 -15.52
CA ALA A 51 11.88 -2.01 -14.31
C ALA A 51 10.78 -1.91 -13.24
N PRO A 52 11.13 -2.05 -11.94
CA PRO A 52 10.20 -1.73 -10.86
C PRO A 52 9.68 -0.31 -10.99
N PHE A 53 8.43 -0.11 -10.60
CA PHE A 53 7.81 1.21 -10.59
C PHE A 53 8.55 2.18 -9.66
N ASP A 54 8.72 3.42 -10.12
CA ASP A 54 9.24 4.53 -9.33
C ASP A 54 8.22 5.68 -9.31
N LYS A 55 7.87 6.13 -8.10
CA LYS A 55 6.93 7.24 -7.87
C LYS A 55 7.38 8.54 -8.55
N SER A 56 8.68 8.74 -8.75
CA SER A 56 9.24 9.89 -9.45
C SER A 56 8.79 9.97 -10.91
N TRP A 57 8.31 8.87 -11.49
CA TRP A 57 7.84 8.86 -12.88
C TRP A 57 6.58 9.68 -13.14
N TYR A 58 5.82 10.03 -12.09
CA TYR A 58 4.72 10.99 -12.21
C TYR A 58 5.20 12.45 -12.27
N GLY A 59 6.46 12.72 -11.91
CA GLY A 59 7.02 14.07 -11.76
C GLY A 59 7.02 14.56 -10.31
N ASP A 60 7.36 15.84 -10.13
CA ASP A 60 7.61 16.43 -8.81
C ASP A 60 6.32 16.72 -8.01
N ASP A 61 5.17 16.74 -8.67
CA ASP A 61 3.88 16.95 -8.02
C ASP A 61 3.34 15.63 -7.45
N VAL A 62 3.65 15.38 -6.18
CA VAL A 62 3.29 14.17 -5.42
C VAL A 62 1.78 14.01 -5.32
N VAL A 63 1.06 15.10 -5.11
CA VAL A 63 -0.41 15.10 -4.97
C VAL A 63 -1.05 14.73 -6.31
N ALA A 64 -0.60 15.36 -7.39
CA ALA A 64 -1.10 15.05 -8.72
C ALA A 64 -0.73 13.63 -9.15
N GLY A 65 0.51 13.17 -8.87
CA GLY A 65 0.93 11.79 -9.10
C GLY A 65 0.02 10.78 -8.41
N PHE A 66 -0.34 11.02 -7.15
CA PHE A 66 -1.27 10.18 -6.39
C PHE A 66 -2.65 10.12 -7.05
N PHE A 67 -3.32 11.25 -7.25
CA PHE A 67 -4.69 11.27 -7.79
C PHE A 67 -4.76 10.94 -9.28
N SER A 68 -3.65 11.05 -10.02
CA SER A 68 -3.59 10.65 -11.43
C SER A 68 -3.92 9.17 -11.62
N GLN A 69 -3.65 8.32 -10.61
CA GLN A 69 -3.98 6.89 -10.66
C GLN A 69 -5.49 6.64 -10.62
N ALA A 70 -6.22 7.38 -9.79
CA ALA A 70 -7.67 7.36 -9.82
C ALA A 70 -8.22 7.89 -11.15
N LYS A 71 -7.62 8.95 -11.71
CA LYS A 71 -7.99 9.43 -13.04
C LYS A 71 -7.73 8.37 -14.11
N SER A 72 -6.57 7.71 -14.07
CA SER A 72 -6.16 6.66 -15.02
C SER A 72 -7.05 5.42 -14.98
N LEU A 73 -7.59 5.08 -13.80
CA LEU A 73 -8.61 4.04 -13.67
C LEU A 73 -9.80 4.33 -14.58
N ILE A 74 -10.22 5.60 -14.67
CA ILE A 74 -11.43 6.03 -15.38
C ILE A 74 -11.16 6.32 -16.86
N ASP A 75 -10.07 7.00 -17.19
CA ASP A 75 -9.91 7.59 -18.52
C ASP A 75 -8.65 7.19 -19.31
N ASN A 76 -7.65 6.60 -18.65
CA ASN A 76 -6.36 6.36 -19.29
C ASN A 76 -5.66 5.11 -18.76
N ARG A 77 -6.05 3.95 -19.32
CA ARG A 77 -5.42 2.65 -18.99
C ARG A 77 -3.92 2.60 -19.21
N ARG A 78 -3.38 3.43 -20.13
CA ARG A 78 -1.94 3.46 -20.44
C ARG A 78 -1.13 4.13 -19.32
N ALA A 79 -1.78 4.94 -18.48
CA ALA A 79 -1.17 5.59 -17.31
C ALA A 79 -1.49 4.90 -15.97
N PHE A 80 -2.26 3.80 -15.98
CA PHE A 80 -2.64 3.06 -14.78
C PHE A 80 -1.53 2.11 -14.31
N GLU A 81 -0.97 2.35 -13.13
CA GLU A 81 0.10 1.57 -12.50
C GLU A 81 -0.48 0.56 -11.51
N ILE A 82 -0.48 -0.71 -11.93
CA ILE A 82 -1.10 -1.81 -11.19
C ILE A 82 -0.47 -1.98 -9.80
N SER A 83 0.85 -1.76 -9.66
CA SER A 83 1.54 -2.00 -8.40
C SER A 83 1.17 -1.05 -7.26
N THR A 84 0.53 0.09 -7.57
CA THR A 84 0.12 1.09 -6.57
C THR A 84 -1.38 1.32 -6.51
N ALA A 85 -2.15 0.73 -7.43
CA ALA A 85 -3.59 0.93 -7.51
C ALA A 85 -4.31 0.61 -6.19
N SER A 86 -4.00 -0.52 -5.56
CA SER A 86 -4.58 -0.94 -4.28
C SER A 86 -4.19 -0.04 -3.08
N GLN A 87 -3.21 0.86 -3.23
CA GLN A 87 -2.85 1.85 -2.22
C GLN A 87 -3.66 3.14 -2.33
N ILE A 88 -4.32 3.35 -3.47
CA ILE A 88 -4.89 4.65 -3.87
C ILE A 88 -6.39 4.52 -4.13
N ILE A 89 -6.77 3.63 -5.04
CA ILE A 89 -8.14 3.54 -5.55
C ILE A 89 -9.17 3.26 -4.45
N PRO A 90 -8.94 2.32 -3.50
CA PRO A 90 -9.92 2.07 -2.44
C PRO A 90 -10.25 3.33 -1.64
N TRP A 91 -9.24 4.16 -1.33
CA TRP A 91 -9.43 5.40 -0.59
C TRP A 91 -10.22 6.42 -1.40
N VAL A 92 -9.87 6.61 -2.67
CA VAL A 92 -10.60 7.55 -3.54
C VAL A 92 -12.04 7.09 -3.75
N LYS A 93 -12.28 5.78 -3.88
CA LYS A 93 -13.62 5.20 -3.95
C LYS A 93 -14.42 5.50 -2.68
N GLN A 94 -13.85 5.21 -1.50
CA GLN A 94 -14.53 5.45 -0.22
C GLN A 94 -14.82 6.94 0.00
N LEU A 95 -13.90 7.83 -0.38
CA LEU A 95 -14.16 9.27 -0.38
C LEU A 95 -15.39 9.60 -1.24
N GLY A 96 -15.46 9.00 -2.43
CA GLY A 96 -16.56 9.12 -3.39
C GLY A 96 -17.93 8.77 -2.82
N GLN A 97 -17.99 7.67 -2.07
CA GLN A 97 -19.20 7.20 -1.40
C GLN A 97 -19.69 8.21 -0.34
N ASN A 98 -18.76 8.93 0.29
CA ASN A 98 -19.05 9.86 1.38
C ASN A 98 -19.33 11.31 0.92
N ILE A 99 -19.19 11.67 -0.36
CA ILE A 99 -19.24 13.08 -0.81
C ILE A 99 -20.49 13.84 -0.37
N LYS A 100 -21.66 13.21 -0.48
CA LYS A 100 -22.92 13.87 -0.12
C LYS A 100 -22.89 14.34 1.34
N ILE A 101 -22.42 13.45 2.22
CA ILE A 101 -22.29 13.69 3.65
C ILE A 101 -21.13 14.64 3.94
N LEU A 102 -19.98 14.48 3.28
CA LEU A 102 -18.82 15.37 3.42
C LEU A 102 -19.12 16.83 3.08
N ASN A 103 -20.08 17.10 2.19
CA ASN A 103 -20.51 18.47 1.89
C ASN A 103 -21.25 19.14 3.05
N GLU A 104 -21.79 18.36 3.98
CA GLU A 104 -22.53 18.83 5.16
C GLU A 104 -21.61 18.96 6.39
N ILE A 105 -20.45 18.31 6.39
CA ILE A 105 -19.46 18.37 7.47
C ILE A 105 -18.68 19.69 7.42
N SER A 106 -18.79 20.46 8.49
CA SER A 106 -18.03 21.70 8.69
C SER A 106 -16.52 21.42 8.65
N GLY A 107 -15.77 22.18 7.83
CA GLY A 107 -14.31 22.08 7.71
C GLY A 107 -13.78 20.99 6.76
N ALA A 108 -14.64 20.12 6.21
CA ALA A 108 -14.21 19.03 5.33
C ALA A 108 -13.60 19.54 4.01
N LYS A 109 -14.23 20.54 3.37
CA LYS A 109 -13.71 21.14 2.13
C LYS A 109 -12.39 21.86 2.37
N GLU A 110 -12.26 22.56 3.49
CA GLU A 110 -11.02 23.21 3.89
C GLU A 110 -9.91 22.18 4.09
N ARG A 111 -10.21 21.04 4.72
CA ARG A 111 -9.24 19.94 4.89
C ARG A 111 -8.79 19.38 3.54
N ALA A 112 -9.72 19.09 2.63
CA ALA A 112 -9.40 18.64 1.27
C ALA A 112 -8.58 19.67 0.50
N LYS A 113 -8.97 20.95 0.55
CA LYS A 113 -8.26 22.04 -0.11
C LYS A 113 -6.81 22.13 0.37
N ARG A 114 -6.54 22.04 1.67
CA ARG A 114 -5.16 22.08 2.22
C ARG A 114 -4.28 20.96 1.65
N MET A 115 -4.84 19.77 1.49
CA MET A 115 -4.14 18.64 0.85
C MET A 115 -3.84 18.94 -0.62
N LEU A 116 -4.82 19.46 -1.36
CA LEU A 116 -4.71 19.72 -2.81
C LEU A 116 -3.83 20.91 -3.18
N ASP A 117 -3.75 21.93 -2.32
CA ASP A 117 -2.89 23.11 -2.50
C ASP A 117 -1.39 22.77 -2.37
N SER A 118 -1.05 21.60 -1.81
CA SER A 118 0.33 21.12 -1.77
C SER A 118 0.72 20.40 -3.06
N THR A 119 2.01 20.37 -3.35
CA THR A 119 2.62 19.52 -4.39
C THR A 119 3.56 18.47 -3.81
N ILE A 120 3.87 18.52 -2.51
CA ILE A 120 4.90 17.67 -1.89
C ILE A 120 4.37 16.71 -0.84
N VAL A 121 3.17 16.97 -0.31
CA VAL A 121 2.57 16.14 0.75
C VAL A 121 1.90 14.92 0.11
N TYR A 122 2.15 13.73 0.65
CA TYR A 122 1.45 12.53 0.24
C TYR A 122 -0.01 12.55 0.76
N PRO A 123 -1.05 12.36 -0.09
CA PRO A 123 -2.45 12.57 0.29
C PRO A 123 -3.07 11.62 1.34
N ASP A 124 -2.41 10.52 1.68
CA ASP A 124 -2.98 9.40 2.44
C ASP A 124 -3.60 9.78 3.80
N THR A 125 -2.94 10.67 4.54
CA THR A 125 -3.33 11.03 5.90
C THR A 125 -4.60 11.88 5.89
N ALA A 126 -4.66 12.89 5.01
CA ALA A 126 -5.84 13.71 4.86
C ALA A 126 -7.02 12.92 4.28
N LEU A 127 -6.77 11.96 3.37
CA LEU A 127 -7.81 11.04 2.89
C LEU A 127 -8.36 10.17 4.02
N PHE A 128 -7.49 9.61 4.85
CA PHE A 128 -7.90 8.78 5.98
C PHE A 128 -8.85 9.52 6.93
N GLU A 129 -8.54 10.78 7.24
CA GLU A 129 -9.38 11.61 8.11
C GLU A 129 -10.72 11.96 7.46
N LEU A 130 -10.73 12.38 6.19
CA LEU A 130 -11.96 12.68 5.45
C LEU A 130 -12.87 11.45 5.37
N ILE A 131 -12.29 10.29 5.10
CA ILE A 131 -13.04 9.03 5.02
C ILE A 131 -13.62 8.65 6.36
N LEU A 132 -12.85 8.71 7.44
CA LEU A 132 -13.38 8.40 8.76
C LEU A 132 -14.46 9.39 9.21
N ALA A 133 -14.26 10.69 8.98
CA ALA A 133 -15.29 11.71 9.25
C ALA A 133 -16.58 11.41 8.50
N GLY A 134 -16.48 11.07 7.20
CA GLY A 134 -17.62 10.66 6.40
C GLY A 134 -18.29 9.36 6.90
N ASN A 135 -17.49 8.36 7.31
CA ASN A 135 -18.01 7.09 7.82
C ASN A 135 -18.72 7.27 9.17
N TYR A 136 -18.19 8.10 10.09
CA TYR A 136 -18.90 8.45 11.32
C TYR A 136 -20.22 9.16 11.02
N ALA A 137 -20.23 10.12 10.12
CA ALA A 137 -21.45 10.83 9.75
C ALA A 137 -22.48 9.93 9.04
N ALA A 138 -22.03 8.96 8.23
CA ALA A 138 -22.89 7.94 7.64
C ALA A 138 -23.57 7.04 8.69
N MET A 139 -22.99 6.92 9.87
CA MET A 139 -23.58 6.20 11.01
C MET A 139 -24.52 7.09 11.85
N GLY A 140 -24.77 8.33 11.42
CA GLY A 140 -25.70 9.25 12.08
C GLY A 140 -25.09 10.19 13.11
N TYR A 141 -23.75 10.25 13.20
CA TYR A 141 -23.07 11.23 14.07
C TYR A 141 -23.00 12.59 13.39
N GLU A 142 -23.18 13.66 14.17
CA GLU A 142 -22.80 15.00 13.75
C GLU A 142 -21.28 15.13 13.81
N VAL A 143 -20.65 15.60 12.74
CA VAL A 143 -19.19 15.66 12.62
C VAL A 143 -18.74 17.08 12.25
N GLU A 144 -17.68 17.55 12.89
CA GLU A 144 -17.04 18.84 12.59
C GLU A 144 -15.52 18.72 12.68
N PHE A 145 -14.81 19.13 11.62
CA PHE A 145 -13.35 19.23 11.63
C PHE A 145 -12.89 20.37 12.53
N ILE A 146 -11.85 20.10 13.32
CA ILE A 146 -11.31 21.09 14.25
C ILE A 146 -10.23 21.92 13.52
N PRO A 147 -10.34 23.26 13.53
CA PRO A 147 -9.31 24.11 12.94
C PRO A 147 -7.94 23.94 13.63
N GLU A 148 -6.92 23.63 12.85
CA GLU A 148 -5.54 23.53 13.34
C GLU A 148 -5.05 24.84 13.97
N ARG A 149 -4.42 24.75 15.14
CA ARG A 149 -3.77 25.91 15.79
C ARG A 149 -2.26 25.86 15.64
N LYS A 150 -1.79 26.02 14.39
CA LYS A 150 -0.36 25.93 14.02
C LYS A 150 0.52 26.79 14.93
N GLY A 151 1.57 26.18 15.50
CA GLY A 151 2.52 26.84 16.39
C GLY A 151 2.02 27.10 17.82
N ILE A 152 0.75 26.78 18.13
CA ILE A 152 0.15 27.00 19.45
C ILE A 152 -0.10 25.67 20.16
N ALA A 153 -0.89 24.79 19.54
CA ALA A 153 -1.23 23.48 20.11
C ALA A 153 -1.56 22.48 19.00
N LYS A 154 -1.28 21.20 19.26
CA LYS A 154 -1.84 20.12 18.44
C LYS A 154 -3.29 19.89 18.86
N THR A 155 -4.17 19.72 17.89
CA THR A 155 -5.61 19.48 18.09
C THR A 155 -5.97 18.13 17.48
N PRO A 156 -6.97 17.41 18.02
CA PRO A 156 -7.60 16.30 17.32
C PRO A 156 -8.11 16.75 15.94
N GLU A 157 -8.33 15.78 15.05
CA GLU A 157 -8.67 16.09 13.65
C GLU A 157 -10.13 16.54 13.52
N PHE A 158 -11.06 15.86 14.18
CA PHE A 158 -12.48 16.21 14.20
C PHE A 158 -13.16 15.78 15.50
N LYS A 159 -14.35 16.33 15.75
CA LYS A 159 -15.24 15.91 16.84
C LYS A 159 -16.50 15.27 16.29
N CYS A 160 -17.12 14.43 17.10
CA CYS A 160 -18.38 13.76 16.82
C CYS A 160 -19.36 13.93 17.98
N SER A 161 -20.64 14.11 17.67
CA SER A 161 -21.74 14.13 18.64
C SER A 161 -22.94 13.30 18.16
N PHE A 162 -23.76 12.83 19.10
CA PHE A 162 -25.01 12.11 18.82
C PHE A 162 -26.11 12.58 19.76
N ASP A 163 -27.26 13.00 19.20
CA ASP A 163 -28.50 13.40 19.90
C ASP A 163 -28.29 14.25 21.18
N ASP A 164 -27.56 15.37 21.08
CA ASP A 164 -27.24 16.30 22.19
C ASP A 164 -26.57 15.66 23.43
N GLY A 165 -26.08 14.42 23.31
CA GLY A 165 -25.59 13.61 24.43
C GLY A 165 -24.07 13.59 24.55
N VAL A 166 -23.45 12.62 23.88
CA VAL A 166 -22.02 12.29 24.04
C VAL A 166 -21.20 12.93 22.92
N GLU A 167 -20.29 13.83 23.30
CA GLU A 167 -19.26 14.38 22.43
C GLU A 167 -17.94 13.61 22.60
N PHE A 168 -17.29 13.26 21.50
CA PHE A 168 -15.94 12.70 21.49
C PHE A 168 -15.07 13.24 20.35
N PHE A 169 -13.76 13.10 20.51
CA PHE A 169 -12.75 13.68 19.64
C PHE A 169 -11.95 12.56 18.97
N VAL A 170 -11.78 12.67 17.65
CA VAL A 170 -11.12 11.66 16.85
C VAL A 170 -9.74 12.13 16.41
N GLU A 171 -8.75 11.26 16.60
CA GLU A 171 -7.38 11.46 16.17
C GLU A 171 -6.96 10.34 15.23
N CYS A 172 -6.48 10.69 14.04
CA CYS A 172 -6.12 9.74 13.00
C CYS A 172 -4.60 9.69 12.81
N LYS A 173 -4.04 8.48 12.66
CA LYS A 173 -2.62 8.28 12.34
C LYS A 173 -2.44 7.24 11.25
N ARG A 174 -1.80 7.63 10.15
CA ARG A 174 -1.37 6.73 9.08
C ARG A 174 0.09 6.33 9.30
N LEU A 175 0.34 5.03 9.48
CA LEU A 175 1.69 4.50 9.64
C LEU A 175 2.16 3.89 8.32
N GLN A 176 3.11 4.57 7.72
CA GLN A 176 3.85 4.09 6.56
C GLN A 176 4.86 3.02 6.96
N LYS A 177 5.34 2.29 5.94
CA LYS A 177 6.42 1.31 6.09
C LYS A 177 7.63 1.96 6.77
N GLY A 178 8.17 1.29 7.80
CA GLY A 178 9.30 1.81 8.57
C GLY A 178 10.59 1.89 7.74
N SER A 179 11.47 2.84 8.10
CA SER A 179 12.77 3.04 7.42
C SER A 179 13.63 1.79 7.34
N TYR A 180 13.60 0.94 8.37
CA TYR A 180 14.33 -0.33 8.39
C TYR A 180 13.84 -1.27 7.27
N ALA A 181 12.54 -1.46 7.11
CA ALA A 181 11.99 -2.34 6.08
C ALA A 181 12.32 -1.82 4.66
N ILE A 182 12.24 -0.50 4.46
CA ILE A 182 12.65 0.16 3.20
C ILE A 182 14.13 -0.07 2.92
N GLN A 183 14.99 0.07 3.93
CA GLN A 183 16.43 -0.16 3.78
C GLN A 183 16.76 -1.63 3.51
N GLU A 184 16.06 -2.58 4.15
CA GLU A 184 16.26 -4.01 3.93
C GLU A 184 15.94 -4.39 2.47
N GLU A 185 14.79 -3.96 1.96
CA GLU A 185 14.41 -4.14 0.56
C GLU A 185 15.38 -3.49 -0.41
N HIS A 186 15.82 -2.27 -0.14
CA HIS A 186 16.82 -1.58 -0.97
C HIS A 186 18.15 -2.34 -0.99
N THR A 187 18.58 -2.87 0.16
CA THR A 187 19.82 -3.62 0.30
C THR A 187 19.76 -4.97 -0.43
N HIS A 188 18.59 -5.63 -0.39
CA HIS A 188 18.31 -6.78 -1.24
C HIS A 188 18.37 -6.40 -2.72
N PHE A 189 17.70 -5.32 -3.13
CA PHE A 189 17.64 -4.87 -4.52
C PHE A 189 19.04 -4.67 -5.13
N ILE A 190 19.99 -4.11 -4.38
CA ILE A 190 21.39 -3.97 -4.82
C ILE A 190 22.02 -5.34 -5.14
N ARG A 191 21.81 -6.36 -4.30
CA ARG A 191 22.30 -7.74 -4.52
C ARG A 191 21.59 -8.41 -5.69
N ALA A 192 20.28 -8.20 -5.78
CA ALA A 192 19.43 -8.72 -6.83
C ALA A 192 19.85 -8.17 -8.21
N HIS A 193 20.26 -6.90 -8.28
CA HIS A 193 20.77 -6.30 -9.50
C HIS A 193 22.04 -6.99 -10.03
N LEU A 194 22.96 -7.44 -9.16
CA LEU A 194 24.12 -8.21 -9.61
C LEU A 194 23.74 -9.58 -10.19
N ALA A 195 22.73 -10.24 -9.61
CA ALA A 195 22.17 -11.47 -10.16
C ALA A 195 21.44 -11.23 -11.48
N GLU A 196 20.68 -10.14 -11.59
CA GLU A 196 20.00 -9.68 -12.82
C GLU A 196 20.99 -9.53 -13.98
N LEU A 197 22.12 -8.84 -13.76
CA LEU A 197 23.18 -8.68 -14.79
C LEU A 197 23.67 -10.04 -15.31
N ARG A 198 23.86 -11.01 -14.41
CA ARG A 198 24.25 -12.37 -14.78
C ARG A 198 23.15 -13.07 -15.57
N ILE A 199 21.90 -13.01 -15.12
CA ILE A 199 20.72 -13.57 -15.79
C ILE A 199 20.64 -13.04 -17.22
N HIS A 200 20.77 -11.73 -17.43
CA HIS A 200 20.72 -11.13 -18.75
C HIS A 200 21.91 -11.55 -19.63
N SER A 201 23.13 -11.55 -19.08
CA SER A 201 24.35 -11.92 -19.83
C SER A 201 24.32 -13.37 -20.32
N LYS A 202 23.73 -14.28 -19.55
CA LYS A 202 23.64 -15.71 -19.86
C LYS A 202 22.26 -16.13 -20.39
N ARG A 203 21.30 -15.20 -20.48
CA ARG A 203 19.92 -15.44 -20.93
C ARG A 203 19.23 -16.55 -20.12
N MET A 204 19.39 -16.50 -18.80
CA MET A 204 18.94 -17.55 -17.90
C MET A 204 17.41 -17.50 -17.72
N SER A 205 16.79 -18.67 -17.57
CA SER A 205 15.40 -18.82 -17.11
C SER A 205 15.41 -19.69 -15.87
N VAL A 206 15.56 -19.04 -14.72
CA VAL A 206 15.74 -19.72 -13.43
C VAL A 206 14.83 -19.12 -12.37
N TRP A 207 14.49 -19.95 -11.39
CA TRP A 207 13.87 -19.53 -10.15
C TRP A 207 14.93 -19.66 -9.07
N MET A 208 15.32 -18.52 -8.52
CA MET A 208 16.18 -18.46 -7.35
C MET A 208 15.32 -18.10 -6.13
N ASP A 209 15.37 -18.93 -5.11
CA ASP A 209 14.66 -18.71 -3.85
C ASP A 209 15.69 -18.56 -2.73
N VAL A 210 15.52 -17.54 -1.88
CA VAL A 210 16.51 -17.15 -0.87
C VAL A 210 15.84 -16.83 0.45
N THR A 211 16.23 -17.53 1.50
CA THR A 211 15.90 -17.20 2.89
C THR A 211 17.15 -16.72 3.60
N TYR A 212 17.21 -15.43 3.92
CA TYR A 212 18.30 -14.83 4.70
C TYR A 212 18.16 -15.19 6.19
N LYS A 213 19.22 -15.79 6.75
CA LYS A 213 19.38 -16.08 8.19
C LYS A 213 20.03 -14.90 8.94
N SER A 214 20.92 -14.15 8.28
CA SER A 214 21.47 -12.89 8.78
C SER A 214 20.64 -11.68 8.32
N GLU A 215 20.86 -10.50 8.90
CA GLU A 215 20.31 -9.28 8.29
C GLU A 215 20.83 -9.15 6.85
N VAL A 216 20.00 -8.68 5.91
CA VAL A 216 20.36 -8.63 4.48
C VAL A 216 21.63 -7.81 4.24
N LYS A 217 21.80 -6.71 5.00
CA LYS A 217 22.97 -5.82 4.93
C LYS A 217 24.29 -6.48 5.33
N ASP A 218 24.24 -7.57 6.10
CA ASP A 218 25.43 -8.26 6.59
C ASP A 218 25.89 -9.35 5.60
N THR A 219 25.08 -9.65 4.58
CA THR A 219 25.49 -10.59 3.52
C THR A 219 26.46 -9.94 2.54
N PRO A 220 27.36 -10.68 1.88
CA PRO A 220 28.21 -10.12 0.83
C PRO A 220 27.39 -9.51 -0.32
N ASP A 221 27.85 -8.40 -0.91
CA ASP A 221 27.11 -7.74 -2.01
C ASP A 221 26.92 -8.68 -3.22
N ASN A 222 27.89 -9.57 -3.47
CA ASN A 222 27.83 -10.58 -4.54
C ASN A 222 27.18 -11.91 -4.12
N TYR A 223 26.56 -12.00 -2.94
CA TYR A 223 26.03 -13.25 -2.39
C TYR A 223 25.12 -14.00 -3.38
N LEU A 224 24.10 -13.32 -3.89
CA LEU A 224 23.16 -13.90 -4.86
C LEU A 224 23.84 -14.30 -6.18
N LEU A 225 24.77 -13.47 -6.66
CA LEU A 225 25.55 -13.74 -7.87
C LEU A 225 26.43 -14.99 -7.72
N ASN A 226 27.05 -15.19 -6.56
CA ASN A 226 27.92 -16.33 -6.29
C ASN A 226 27.12 -17.64 -6.34
N HIS A 227 25.96 -17.69 -5.67
CA HIS A 227 25.08 -18.86 -5.71
C HIS A 227 24.52 -19.12 -7.11
N LEU A 228 24.06 -18.07 -7.81
CA LEU A 228 23.63 -18.19 -9.20
C LEU A 228 24.74 -18.71 -10.13
N SER A 229 26.00 -18.38 -9.85
CA SER A 229 27.15 -18.82 -10.66
C SER A 229 27.46 -20.30 -10.52
N ASN A 230 27.00 -20.95 -9.45
CA ASN A 230 27.12 -22.39 -9.23
C ASN A 230 26.05 -23.20 -9.98
N TYR A 231 25.06 -22.55 -10.60
CA TYR A 231 24.05 -23.20 -11.41
C TYR A 231 24.56 -23.48 -12.83
N TYR A 232 24.72 -24.76 -13.17
CA TYR A 232 25.15 -25.24 -14.50
C TYR A 232 24.09 -26.10 -15.19
N GLY A 233 22.81 -25.72 -15.07
CA GLY A 233 21.69 -26.47 -15.65
C GLY A 233 21.23 -27.67 -14.83
N LYS A 234 21.69 -27.77 -13.58
CA LYS A 234 21.23 -28.73 -12.58
C LYS A 234 20.81 -27.96 -11.35
N ASP A 235 19.74 -28.41 -10.70
CA ASP A 235 19.26 -27.84 -9.45
C ASP A 235 20.42 -27.67 -8.47
N TYR A 236 20.53 -26.47 -7.93
CA TYR A 236 21.58 -26.08 -6.99
C TYR A 236 20.90 -25.60 -5.71
N SER A 237 21.38 -26.03 -4.55
CA SER A 237 20.88 -25.60 -3.25
C SER A 237 22.05 -25.32 -2.32
N TRP A 238 21.82 -24.45 -1.34
CA TRP A 238 22.82 -24.12 -0.34
C TRP A 238 22.18 -23.89 1.03
N ASP A 239 23.02 -24.05 2.04
CA ASP A 239 22.80 -23.69 3.43
C ASP A 239 24.15 -23.21 3.98
N ASP A 240 24.25 -21.94 4.34
CA ASP A 240 25.42 -21.33 4.94
C ASP A 240 25.04 -20.36 6.06
N ASP A 241 26.03 -19.63 6.58
CA ASP A 241 25.89 -18.69 7.68
C ASP A 241 24.97 -17.50 7.34
N PHE A 242 24.85 -17.13 6.06
CA PHE A 242 24.06 -15.99 5.60
C PHE A 242 22.62 -16.40 5.27
N GLY A 243 22.41 -17.62 4.76
CA GLY A 243 21.07 -18.08 4.41
C GLY A 243 21.00 -19.47 3.80
N THR A 244 19.79 -19.82 3.41
CA THR A 244 19.47 -21.03 2.64
C THR A 244 18.79 -20.64 1.34
N GLY A 245 18.92 -21.48 0.32
CA GLY A 245 18.18 -21.24 -0.91
C GLY A 245 18.44 -22.28 -1.98
N PHE A 246 17.88 -22.01 -3.16
CA PHE A 246 18.11 -22.82 -4.34
C PHE A 246 18.06 -22.01 -5.63
N VAL A 247 18.57 -22.62 -6.71
CA VAL A 247 18.36 -22.20 -8.10
C VAL A 247 17.86 -23.40 -8.89
N LYS A 248 16.70 -23.25 -9.52
CA LYS A 248 16.04 -24.26 -10.37
C LYS A 248 15.74 -23.70 -11.74
N ALA A 249 15.56 -24.57 -12.74
CA ALA A 249 15.09 -24.15 -14.05
C ALA A 249 13.63 -23.68 -13.97
N VAL A 250 13.30 -22.59 -14.68
CA VAL A 250 11.90 -22.17 -14.87
C VAL A 250 11.34 -22.77 -16.15
N ASN A 251 10.14 -23.33 -16.06
CA ASN A 251 9.37 -23.73 -17.23
C ASN A 251 8.58 -22.55 -17.78
N LEU A 252 8.97 -22.04 -18.94
CA LEU A 252 8.32 -20.89 -19.58
C LEU A 252 7.02 -21.23 -20.33
N ASN A 253 6.63 -22.50 -20.42
CA ASN A 253 5.47 -22.91 -21.24
C ASN A 253 4.18 -22.23 -20.78
N SER A 254 3.92 -22.19 -19.47
CA SER A 254 2.70 -21.55 -18.94
C SER A 254 2.67 -20.04 -19.22
N ALA A 255 3.81 -19.35 -19.05
CA ALA A 255 3.90 -17.92 -19.33
C ALA A 255 3.78 -17.62 -20.84
N ARG A 256 4.36 -18.45 -21.71
CA ARG A 256 4.25 -18.32 -23.16
C ARG A 256 2.83 -18.60 -23.66
N TYR A 257 2.20 -19.65 -23.13
CA TYR A 257 0.81 -19.96 -23.43
C TYR A 257 -0.12 -18.82 -23.02
N ASP A 258 0.08 -18.22 -21.84
CA ASP A 258 -0.72 -17.06 -21.43
C ASP A 258 -0.56 -15.87 -22.37
N VAL A 259 0.67 -15.58 -22.82
CA VAL A 259 0.92 -14.55 -23.85
C VAL A 259 0.27 -14.91 -25.19
N GLU A 260 0.26 -16.17 -25.59
CA GLU A 260 -0.40 -16.62 -26.83
C GLU A 260 -1.93 -16.42 -26.76
N VAL A 261 -2.54 -16.70 -25.62
CA VAL A 261 -3.99 -16.58 -25.41
C VAL A 261 -4.43 -15.13 -25.17
N ASN A 262 -3.70 -14.38 -24.34
CA ASN A 262 -4.10 -13.04 -23.87
C ASN A 262 -3.35 -11.89 -24.56
N GLY A 263 -2.31 -12.20 -25.33
CA GLY A 263 -1.50 -11.25 -26.12
C GLY A 263 -0.24 -10.72 -25.42
N SER A 264 -0.29 -10.42 -24.11
CA SER A 264 0.89 -9.97 -23.36
C SER A 264 0.72 -10.09 -21.84
N LEU A 265 1.84 -10.01 -21.11
CA LEU A 265 1.90 -10.08 -19.65
C LEU A 265 2.57 -8.83 -19.05
N SER A 266 2.14 -8.41 -17.87
CA SER A 266 2.84 -7.42 -17.06
C SER A 266 3.91 -8.08 -16.17
N PHE A 267 4.87 -7.28 -15.71
CA PHE A 267 5.95 -7.73 -14.81
C PHE A 267 5.49 -7.74 -13.34
N HIS A 268 4.37 -8.42 -13.06
CA HIS A 268 3.74 -8.47 -11.73
C HIS A 268 3.38 -9.91 -11.32
N THR A 269 2.53 -10.03 -10.29
CA THR A 269 2.12 -11.27 -9.61
C THR A 269 1.76 -12.40 -10.58
N LYS A 270 1.03 -12.11 -11.67
CA LYS A 270 0.68 -13.12 -12.68
C LYS A 270 1.91 -13.76 -13.32
N LEU A 271 2.86 -12.95 -13.80
CA LEU A 271 4.09 -13.47 -14.41
C LEU A 271 4.93 -14.20 -13.36
N ALA A 272 5.10 -13.65 -12.15
CA ALA A 272 5.82 -14.33 -11.08
C ALA A 272 5.20 -15.70 -10.73
N ARG A 273 3.87 -15.78 -10.58
CA ARG A 273 3.13 -17.05 -10.38
C ARG A 273 3.36 -18.04 -11.50
N LEU A 274 3.31 -17.60 -12.76
CA LEU A 274 3.54 -18.46 -13.93
C LEU A 274 4.99 -18.96 -14.02
N LEU A 275 5.98 -18.16 -13.59
CA LEU A 275 7.38 -18.57 -13.52
C LEU A 275 7.63 -19.54 -12.36
N LYS A 276 6.98 -19.32 -11.21
CA LYS A 276 7.05 -20.21 -10.04
C LYS A 276 6.36 -21.56 -10.29
N GLY A 277 5.25 -21.53 -11.03
CA GLY A 277 4.40 -22.70 -11.31
C GLY A 277 3.28 -22.92 -10.27
N GLU A 278 3.23 -22.09 -9.23
CA GLU A 278 2.24 -22.12 -8.15
C GLU A 278 2.01 -20.71 -7.59
N GLN A 279 1.06 -20.56 -6.68
CA GLN A 279 0.77 -19.28 -6.02
C GLN A 279 2.02 -18.75 -5.28
N LEU A 280 2.20 -17.43 -5.30
CA LEU A 280 3.24 -16.79 -4.50
C LEU A 280 2.85 -16.88 -3.02
N GLY A 281 3.84 -17.17 -2.18
CA GLY A 281 3.68 -17.18 -0.73
C GLY A 281 3.74 -15.77 -0.16
N ASP A 282 4.16 -15.68 1.10
CA ASP A 282 4.39 -14.42 1.82
C ASP A 282 5.82 -13.88 1.61
N ASP A 283 6.41 -14.19 0.44
CA ASP A 283 7.77 -13.81 0.07
C ASP A 283 7.77 -12.59 -0.84
N PHE A 284 8.81 -11.77 -0.73
CA PHE A 284 9.08 -10.74 -1.72
C PHE A 284 9.55 -11.39 -3.02
N TYR A 285 9.38 -10.67 -4.15
CA TYR A 285 9.84 -11.18 -5.44
C TYR A 285 10.38 -10.11 -6.37
N ASN A 286 11.26 -10.52 -7.27
CA ASN A 286 11.72 -9.76 -8.44
C ASN A 286 11.61 -10.61 -9.70
N ILE A 287 11.18 -9.99 -10.80
CA ILE A 287 11.11 -10.64 -12.10
C ILE A 287 12.18 -10.04 -13.00
N PHE A 288 13.03 -10.89 -13.56
CA PHE A 288 14.04 -10.48 -14.53
C PHE A 288 13.75 -11.16 -15.86
N ALA A 289 13.25 -10.42 -16.84
CA ALA A 289 12.86 -10.99 -18.12
C ALA A 289 13.34 -10.17 -19.31
N SER A 290 13.46 -10.83 -20.45
CA SER A 290 13.76 -10.19 -21.72
C SER A 290 12.89 -10.75 -22.81
N GLY A 291 12.51 -9.87 -23.74
CA GLY A 291 11.52 -10.18 -24.72
C GLY A 291 11.26 -9.08 -25.72
N ARG A 292 10.14 -9.20 -26.41
CA ARG A 292 9.56 -8.11 -27.19
C ARG A 292 8.54 -7.39 -26.29
N PRO A 293 8.69 -6.07 -26.07
CA PRO A 293 7.61 -5.26 -25.52
C PRO A 293 6.35 -5.38 -26.39
N ASP A 294 5.17 -5.25 -25.82
CA ASP A 294 3.93 -5.11 -26.58
C ASP A 294 3.93 -3.73 -27.28
N GLU A 295 3.56 -3.72 -28.57
CA GLU A 295 3.50 -2.48 -29.35
C GLU A 295 2.34 -1.58 -28.92
N ARG A 296 1.30 -2.17 -28.31
CA ARG A 296 0.13 -1.46 -27.79
C ARG A 296 0.44 -0.80 -26.45
N ASP A 297 1.30 -1.40 -25.64
CA ASP A 297 1.74 -0.90 -24.34
C ASP A 297 3.10 -1.48 -23.96
N GLN A 298 4.14 -0.65 -24.01
CA GLN A 298 5.53 -1.09 -23.82
C GLN A 298 5.84 -1.55 -22.39
N ARG A 299 4.93 -1.39 -21.43
CA ARG A 299 5.07 -1.95 -20.07
C ARG A 299 4.89 -3.48 -20.06
N PHE A 300 4.25 -4.03 -21.07
CA PHE A 300 3.90 -5.45 -21.16
C PHE A 300 4.85 -6.19 -22.09
N ILE A 301 5.06 -7.49 -21.83
CA ILE A 301 5.87 -8.39 -22.66
C ILE A 301 4.96 -9.24 -23.56
N SER A 302 5.14 -9.12 -24.88
CA SER A 302 4.38 -9.86 -25.91
C SER A 302 5.13 -11.08 -26.46
N LYS A 303 6.41 -11.23 -26.13
CA LYS A 303 7.19 -12.43 -26.45
C LYS A 303 8.29 -12.63 -25.43
N ILE A 304 8.26 -13.74 -24.69
CA ILE A 304 9.25 -14.06 -23.66
C ILE A 304 10.42 -14.86 -24.27
N LYS A 305 11.62 -14.25 -24.32
CA LYS A 305 12.85 -14.95 -24.73
C LYS A 305 13.39 -15.78 -23.56
N TYR A 306 13.55 -15.13 -22.40
CA TYR A 306 13.87 -15.74 -21.13
C TYR A 306 13.22 -14.93 -20.01
N ALA A 307 12.94 -15.59 -18.89
CA ALA A 307 12.42 -14.94 -17.69
C ALA A 307 12.86 -15.73 -16.47
N SER A 308 13.29 -15.01 -15.44
CA SER A 308 13.73 -15.55 -14.17
C SER A 308 12.94 -14.90 -13.04
N LEU A 309 12.76 -15.66 -11.97
CA LEU A 309 12.10 -15.24 -10.74
C LEU A 309 13.13 -15.30 -9.61
N LEU A 310 13.21 -14.25 -8.82
CA LEU A 310 13.89 -14.25 -7.54
C LEU A 310 12.85 -14.07 -6.46
N THR A 311 12.67 -15.05 -5.58
CA THR A 311 11.86 -14.92 -4.35
C THR A 311 12.79 -14.82 -3.15
N TRP A 312 12.41 -13.99 -2.18
CA TRP A 312 13.21 -13.85 -0.99
C TRP A 312 12.43 -13.51 0.26
N ARG A 313 12.98 -13.95 1.39
CA ARG A 313 12.56 -13.54 2.73
C ARG A 313 13.74 -13.41 3.69
N CYS A 314 13.53 -12.72 4.80
CA CYS A 314 14.51 -12.56 5.87
C CYS A 314 13.90 -13.07 7.17
N ILE A 315 14.51 -14.11 7.77
CA ILE A 315 14.03 -14.72 9.03
C ILE A 315 14.91 -14.33 10.22
N ASN A 316 15.81 -13.38 10.03
CA ASN A 316 16.67 -12.89 11.10
C ASN A 316 15.84 -12.23 12.20
N GLU A 317 16.08 -12.62 13.46
CA GLU A 317 15.30 -12.13 14.61
C GLU A 317 15.34 -10.60 14.75
N LYS A 318 16.48 -9.97 14.50
CA LYS A 318 16.60 -8.51 14.58
C LYS A 318 15.82 -7.82 13.47
N SER A 319 15.79 -8.40 12.27
CA SER A 319 14.94 -7.90 11.17
C SER A 319 13.47 -8.02 11.53
N LEU A 320 13.05 -9.20 12.01
CA LEU A 320 11.69 -9.44 12.50
C LEU A 320 11.29 -8.40 13.56
N GLU A 321 12.14 -8.14 14.55
CA GLU A 321 11.91 -7.16 15.62
C GLU A 321 11.79 -5.72 15.08
N CYS A 322 12.67 -5.32 14.17
CA CYS A 322 12.68 -3.97 13.59
C CYS A 322 11.56 -3.74 12.57
N ARG A 323 11.06 -4.78 11.89
CA ARG A 323 9.92 -4.68 10.97
C ARG A 323 8.58 -4.80 11.70
N SER A 324 8.50 -5.53 12.80
CA SER A 324 7.29 -5.67 13.63
C SER A 324 7.09 -4.52 14.64
N ARG A 325 7.53 -3.29 14.31
CA ARG A 325 7.39 -2.12 15.19
C ARG A 325 5.93 -1.90 15.62
N HIS A 326 5.74 -1.79 16.94
CA HIS A 326 4.44 -1.57 17.56
C HIS A 326 4.06 -0.09 17.64
N ILE A 327 2.78 0.20 17.91
CA ILE A 327 2.20 1.55 17.87
C ILE A 327 2.43 2.40 19.13
N LYS A 328 3.41 2.10 19.99
CA LYS A 328 3.50 2.74 21.33
C LYS A 328 3.76 4.24 21.27
N SER A 329 4.67 4.68 20.40
CA SER A 329 4.95 6.11 20.22
C SER A 329 3.74 6.82 19.59
N THR A 330 3.08 6.16 18.64
CA THR A 330 1.86 6.66 18.00
C THR A 330 0.72 6.80 18.99
N LEU A 331 0.54 5.82 19.89
CA LEU A 331 -0.46 5.86 20.95
C LEU A 331 -0.19 7.03 21.92
N ALA A 332 1.06 7.24 22.33
CA ALA A 332 1.44 8.39 23.16
C ALA A 332 1.20 9.74 22.46
N GLU A 333 1.41 9.82 21.14
CA GLU A 333 1.10 11.01 20.36
C GLU A 333 -0.41 11.26 20.24
N ILE A 334 -1.20 10.20 20.06
CA ILE A 334 -2.66 10.27 20.04
C ILE A 334 -3.17 10.77 21.39
N GLU A 335 -2.71 10.15 22.46
CA GLU A 335 -3.05 10.50 23.82
C GLU A 335 -2.79 11.98 24.12
N LYS A 336 -1.57 12.46 23.83
CA LYS A 336 -1.18 13.85 24.05
C LYS A 336 -2.07 14.85 23.31
N GLN A 337 -2.57 14.49 22.13
CA GLN A 337 -3.46 15.33 21.35
C GLN A 337 -4.89 15.33 21.89
N ILE A 338 -5.31 14.23 22.53
CA ILE A 338 -6.63 14.07 23.12
C ILE A 338 -6.74 14.68 24.52
N SER A 339 -5.66 14.69 25.33
CA SER A 339 -5.69 15.01 26.77
C SER A 339 -6.45 16.27 27.18
N ASN A 340 -6.60 17.25 26.29
CA ASN A 340 -7.23 18.54 26.59
C ASN A 340 -8.64 18.73 26.00
N ASN A 341 -9.24 17.72 25.35
CA ASN A 341 -10.46 17.92 24.57
C ASN A 341 -11.68 17.18 25.13
N GLY A 342 -11.54 15.97 25.67
CA GLY A 342 -12.68 15.20 26.18
C GLY A 342 -12.49 13.70 25.96
N PHE A 343 -13.58 12.96 25.79
CA PHE A 343 -13.51 11.57 25.37
C PHE A 343 -12.81 11.46 24.02
N GLY A 344 -11.82 10.59 23.93
CA GLY A 344 -10.98 10.47 22.74
C GLY A 344 -11.12 9.12 22.05
N VAL A 345 -11.06 9.13 20.73
CA VAL A 345 -11.02 7.94 19.89
C VAL A 345 -9.80 8.04 18.98
N GLY A 346 -8.90 7.07 19.09
CA GLY A 346 -7.74 6.95 18.22
C GLY A 346 -8.03 6.01 17.04
N HIS A 347 -7.61 6.39 15.85
CA HIS A 347 -7.56 5.52 14.68
C HIS A 347 -6.13 5.42 14.16
N VAL A 348 -5.63 4.20 13.98
CA VAL A 348 -4.30 3.93 13.43
C VAL A 348 -4.43 3.02 12.22
N ALA A 349 -4.08 3.50 11.03
CA ALA A 349 -4.04 2.68 9.82
C ALA A 349 -2.61 2.27 9.48
N ILE A 350 -2.39 0.98 9.22
CA ILE A 350 -1.07 0.37 9.02
C ILE A 350 -1.12 -0.56 7.83
N ASP A 351 -0.15 -0.49 6.92
CA ASP A 351 0.01 -1.53 5.91
C ASP A 351 0.59 -2.79 6.57
N ALA A 352 -0.07 -3.92 6.35
CA ALA A 352 0.42 -5.22 6.76
C ALA A 352 1.77 -5.49 6.06
N ASP A 353 2.64 -6.20 6.76
CA ASP A 353 3.88 -6.65 6.16
C ASP A 353 3.59 -7.80 5.17
N VAL A 354 4.39 -7.93 4.11
CA VAL A 354 4.27 -9.01 3.12
C VAL A 354 4.48 -10.37 3.79
N GLN A 355 5.41 -10.44 4.75
CA GLN A 355 5.69 -11.66 5.51
C GLN A 355 4.73 -11.80 6.70
N LYS A 356 4.01 -12.93 6.75
CA LYS A 356 2.89 -13.12 7.69
C LYS A 356 3.34 -13.17 9.14
N ASP A 357 4.50 -13.78 9.40
CA ASP A 357 5.14 -13.84 10.72
C ASP A 357 5.46 -12.44 11.28
N VAL A 358 5.93 -11.52 10.43
CA VAL A 358 6.17 -10.12 10.81
C VAL A 358 4.85 -9.40 11.12
N ALA A 359 3.81 -9.62 10.31
CA ALA A 359 2.48 -9.03 10.53
C ALA A 359 1.84 -9.56 11.82
N ASP A 360 1.90 -10.87 12.07
CA ASP A 360 1.43 -11.52 13.29
C ASP A 360 2.17 -11.00 14.51
N LYS A 361 3.51 -10.93 14.46
CA LYS A 361 4.31 -10.38 15.57
C LYS A 361 3.98 -8.92 15.85
N ARG A 362 3.73 -8.12 14.81
CA ARG A 362 3.31 -6.72 14.98
C ARG A 362 1.94 -6.63 15.66
N ARG A 363 0.97 -7.45 15.23
CA ARG A 363 -0.37 -7.51 15.83
C ARG A 363 -0.30 -7.90 17.30
N GLU A 364 0.48 -8.93 17.63
CA GLU A 364 0.75 -9.36 19.01
C GLU A 364 1.31 -8.21 19.86
N LYS A 365 2.38 -7.56 19.41
CA LYS A 365 2.97 -6.43 20.14
C LYS A 365 2.00 -5.25 20.30
N ASN A 366 1.15 -4.99 19.31
CA ASN A 366 0.12 -3.95 19.42
C ASN A 366 -0.92 -4.31 20.49
N LEU A 367 -1.35 -5.58 20.57
CA LEU A 367 -2.25 -6.07 21.62
C LEU A 367 -1.60 -5.98 23.02
N GLU A 368 -0.31 -6.27 23.15
CA GLU A 368 0.42 -6.16 24.42
C GLU A 368 0.60 -4.70 24.86
N VAL A 369 0.98 -3.83 23.92
CA VAL A 369 1.16 -2.40 24.18
C VAL A 369 -0.15 -1.79 24.64
N THR A 370 -1.25 -2.02 23.92
CA THR A 370 -2.56 -1.44 24.27
C THR A 370 -3.08 -1.91 25.63
N LYS A 371 -2.83 -3.17 26.01
CA LYS A 371 -3.18 -3.69 27.35
C LYS A 371 -2.33 -3.11 28.48
N SER A 372 -1.06 -2.82 28.22
CA SER A 372 -0.09 -2.37 29.24
C SER A 372 0.11 -0.86 29.28
N PHE A 373 -0.39 -0.13 28.28
CA PHE A 373 -0.26 1.31 28.18
C PHE A 373 -1.08 1.99 29.28
N LYS A 374 -0.42 2.86 30.06
CA LYS A 374 -1.10 3.66 31.08
C LYS A 374 -1.64 4.92 30.44
N LEU A 375 -2.97 5.06 30.46
CA LEU A 375 -3.67 6.23 29.95
C LEU A 375 -3.75 7.30 31.04
N GLU A 376 -3.29 8.50 30.72
CA GLU A 376 -3.45 9.76 31.43
C GLU A 376 -4.57 10.61 30.82
N SER A 377 -4.87 10.43 29.52
CA SER A 377 -6.02 11.07 28.86
C SER A 377 -7.33 10.29 29.00
N LYS A 378 -8.43 10.89 28.53
CA LYS A 378 -9.73 10.22 28.35
C LYS A 378 -9.84 9.51 26.99
N LEU A 379 -8.75 8.94 26.49
CA LEU A 379 -8.81 8.03 25.34
C LEU A 379 -9.65 6.80 25.73
N VAL A 380 -10.84 6.70 25.15
CA VAL A 380 -11.84 5.68 25.49
C VAL A 380 -11.85 4.52 24.49
N ARG A 381 -11.38 4.76 23.27
CA ARG A 381 -11.31 3.77 22.21
C ARG A 381 -10.06 3.94 21.35
N LEU A 382 -9.46 2.83 20.94
CA LEU A 382 -8.40 2.80 19.93
C LEU A 382 -8.73 1.76 18.88
N ASN A 383 -8.79 2.18 17.62
CA ASN A 383 -9.01 1.35 16.45
C ASN A 383 -7.67 1.20 15.69
N ILE A 384 -7.30 -0.04 15.35
CA ILE A 384 -6.11 -0.36 14.57
C ILE A 384 -6.56 -1.08 13.30
N HIS A 385 -6.35 -0.44 12.17
CA HIS A 385 -6.69 -0.93 10.84
C HIS A 385 -5.43 -1.49 10.19
N TYR A 386 -5.43 -2.78 9.89
CA TYR A 386 -4.38 -3.43 9.11
C TYR A 386 -4.85 -3.60 7.68
N LEU A 387 -4.08 -3.07 6.73
CA LEU A 387 -4.42 -3.04 5.32
C LEU A 387 -3.54 -4.00 4.53
N VAL A 388 -4.16 -4.94 3.82
CA VAL A 388 -3.47 -5.87 2.92
C VAL A 388 -3.80 -5.50 1.50
N GLN A 389 -2.85 -4.88 0.82
CA GLN A 389 -3.00 -4.48 -0.58
C GLN A 389 -2.71 -5.67 -1.48
N ARG A 390 -3.61 -5.99 -2.42
CA ARG A 390 -3.47 -7.14 -3.32
C ARG A 390 -3.40 -6.71 -4.78
N ILE A 391 -2.62 -7.46 -5.56
CA ILE A 391 -2.58 -7.38 -7.02
C ILE A 391 -3.13 -8.71 -7.53
N GLU A 392 -4.34 -8.66 -8.08
CA GLU A 392 -5.06 -9.82 -8.60
C GLU A 392 -5.20 -9.76 -10.13
N GLU A 393 -5.45 -10.91 -10.74
CA GLU A 393 -5.58 -10.99 -12.21
C GLU A 393 -6.95 -10.53 -12.71
N SER A 394 -7.98 -10.66 -11.87
CA SER A 394 -9.38 -10.42 -12.20
C SER A 394 -9.90 -9.07 -11.70
N HIS A 395 -9.12 -8.34 -10.91
CA HIS A 395 -9.52 -7.07 -10.31
C HIS A 395 -8.43 -6.02 -10.53
N SER A 396 -8.85 -4.79 -10.84
CA SER A 396 -7.98 -3.62 -11.05
C SER A 396 -7.27 -3.18 -9.76
N TRP A 397 -7.87 -3.42 -8.61
CA TRP A 397 -7.36 -3.16 -7.26
C TRP A 397 -8.12 -4.04 -6.26
N MET A 398 -7.50 -4.31 -5.11
CA MET A 398 -8.13 -5.03 -4.00
C MET A 398 -7.38 -4.70 -2.71
N VAL A 399 -8.12 -4.49 -1.63
CA VAL A 399 -7.57 -4.28 -0.29
C VAL A 399 -8.42 -5.05 0.72
N ASP A 400 -7.76 -5.75 1.63
CA ASP A 400 -8.41 -6.30 2.81
C ASP A 400 -8.13 -5.39 4.01
N GLU A 401 -9.15 -5.20 4.85
CA GLU A 401 -9.02 -4.50 6.13
C GLU A 401 -9.25 -5.49 7.28
N THR A 402 -8.34 -5.50 8.24
CA THR A 402 -8.59 -6.11 9.56
C THR A 402 -8.65 -4.99 10.59
N LEU A 403 -9.76 -4.90 11.32
CA LEU A 403 -9.96 -3.93 12.37
C LEU A 403 -9.83 -4.61 13.74
N ASP A 404 -8.76 -4.30 14.47
CA ASP A 404 -8.65 -4.56 15.89
C ASP A 404 -9.07 -3.32 16.67
N TYR A 405 -9.71 -3.49 17.83
CA TYR A 405 -10.09 -2.35 18.66
C TYR A 405 -9.98 -2.65 20.15
N PHE A 406 -9.76 -1.57 20.91
CA PHE A 406 -9.63 -1.58 22.36
C PHE A 406 -10.52 -0.50 22.95
N TYR A 407 -11.12 -0.78 24.09
CA TYR A 407 -11.92 0.17 24.85
C TYR A 407 -11.54 0.11 26.34
N THR A 408 -11.70 1.22 27.04
CA THR A 408 -11.46 1.30 28.48
C THR A 408 -12.64 0.78 29.31
N ASP A 409 -13.86 0.82 28.75
CA ASP A 409 -15.09 0.32 29.36
C ASP A 409 -15.98 -0.32 28.28
N LYS A 410 -16.56 -1.48 28.57
CA LYS A 410 -17.48 -2.19 27.67
C LYS A 410 -18.71 -1.37 27.31
N ILE A 411 -19.16 -0.50 28.21
CA ILE A 411 -20.35 0.34 27.97
C ILE A 411 -20.11 1.26 26.76
N LEU A 412 -18.88 1.70 26.52
CA LEU A 412 -18.53 2.58 25.41
C LEU A 412 -18.73 1.94 24.04
N GLU A 413 -18.73 0.60 23.96
CA GLU A 413 -18.98 -0.13 22.72
C GLU A 413 -20.36 0.22 22.12
N TYR A 414 -21.33 0.56 22.95
CA TYR A 414 -22.69 0.92 22.53
C TYR A 414 -22.86 2.39 22.14
N PHE A 415 -21.96 3.27 22.57
CA PHE A 415 -22.05 4.72 22.33
C PHE A 415 -21.03 5.24 21.30
N ILE A 416 -19.89 4.55 21.18
CA ILE A 416 -18.79 4.91 20.29
C ILE A 416 -18.45 3.65 19.49
N PRO A 417 -18.99 3.49 18.27
CA PRO A 417 -18.92 2.25 17.53
C PRO A 417 -17.53 1.99 16.94
N ALA A 418 -17.32 0.75 16.50
CA ALA A 418 -16.22 0.43 15.61
C ALA A 418 -16.53 1.04 14.25
N VAL A 419 -15.60 1.80 13.69
CA VAL A 419 -15.75 2.35 12.35
C VAL A 419 -14.66 1.76 11.49
N GLN A 420 -15.04 1.01 10.46
CA GLN A 420 -14.15 0.50 9.43
C GLN A 420 -13.79 1.62 8.44
N ILE A 421 -12.67 1.49 7.75
CA ILE A 421 -12.32 2.37 6.64
C ILE A 421 -13.21 2.03 5.44
N PHE A 422 -13.42 0.74 5.16
CA PHE A 422 -14.20 0.24 4.02
C PHE A 422 -15.44 -0.55 4.50
N PRO A 423 -16.49 0.13 5.01
CA PRO A 423 -17.66 -0.52 5.59
C PRO A 423 -18.48 -1.37 4.60
N GLU A 424 -18.40 -1.07 3.30
CA GLU A 424 -19.10 -1.81 2.24
C GLU A 424 -18.29 -3.03 1.72
N ALA A 425 -17.15 -3.35 2.33
CA ALA A 425 -16.33 -4.49 1.95
C ALA A 425 -16.99 -5.83 2.31
N ASN A 426 -16.74 -6.86 1.50
CA ASN A 426 -17.20 -8.22 1.80
C ASN A 426 -16.48 -8.77 3.04
N ALA A 427 -17.23 -9.27 4.01
CA ALA A 427 -16.66 -9.92 5.19
C ALA A 427 -16.21 -11.36 4.89
N PHE A 428 -14.93 -11.65 5.13
CA PHE A 428 -14.45 -13.02 5.31
C PHE A 428 -14.99 -13.48 6.66
N ASN A 429 -16.09 -14.24 6.69
CA ASN A 429 -16.75 -14.69 7.93
C ASN A 429 -15.89 -15.73 8.69
N ASN A 430 -14.71 -15.34 9.14
CA ASN A 430 -13.75 -16.12 9.92
C ASN A 430 -12.93 -15.17 10.83
N ASP A 431 -12.20 -15.75 11.80
CA ASP A 431 -11.43 -14.99 12.79
C ASP A 431 -9.98 -14.70 12.36
N LEU A 432 -9.63 -14.97 11.10
CA LEU A 432 -8.28 -14.78 10.60
C LEU A 432 -8.10 -13.34 10.07
N PRO A 433 -6.95 -12.69 10.32
CA PRO A 433 -6.68 -11.39 9.75
C PRO A 433 -6.47 -11.49 8.23
N GLY A 434 -6.56 -10.36 7.54
CA GLY A 434 -6.54 -10.25 6.08
C GLY A 434 -5.33 -10.93 5.43
N TRP A 435 -4.15 -10.90 6.06
CA TRP A 435 -2.93 -11.50 5.50
C TRP A 435 -2.91 -13.04 5.57
N HIS A 436 -3.89 -13.65 6.25
CA HIS A 436 -4.13 -15.09 6.27
C HIS A 436 -5.28 -15.53 5.34
N GLN A 437 -5.92 -14.59 4.62
CA GLN A 437 -6.96 -14.86 3.62
C GLN A 437 -6.40 -15.18 2.24
#